data_AF-A0A183HTS9-F1
#
_entry.id   AF-A0A183HTS9-F1
#
_cell.length_a   1.000
_cell.length_b   1.000
_cell.length_c   1.000
_cell.angle_alpha   90.00
_cell.angle_beta   90.00
_cell.angle_gamma   90.00
#
_symmetry.space_group_name_H-M   'P 1'
#
loop_
_entity.id
_entity.type
_entity.pdbx_description
1 polymer ?
#
loop_
_entity_poly.entity_id
_entity_poly.type
_entity_poly.pdbx_seq_one_letter_code
_entity_poly.pdbx_strand_id
1 'polypeptide(L)'
;MVAEAGANRSPCSNIYPGSSAFSEVETAGIRDFITYQILDLKIYISLHSYGQLFLAPWGYTNDKPNNYYDQKEAASLAVEAIRNRTGAKYNYGTISELMYPASGTSIDYMQDKGIPYIYGIELRPEDAENNFGFTIPARFIEPTGLLF
;
A
#
# COMPACT_ATOMS: atom_id res chain seq x y z
N MET A 1 15.19 -11.03 2.81
CA MET A 1 13.77 -11.29 3.15
C MET A 1 13.70 -12.47 4.12
N VAL A 2 13.69 -12.22 5.43
CA VAL A 2 13.47 -13.26 6.45
C VAL A 2 12.67 -12.65 7.60
N ALA A 3 11.34 -12.65 7.44
CA ALA A 3 10.35 -12.60 8.52
C ALA A 3 8.99 -12.91 7.88
N GLU A 4 8.34 -14.02 8.26
CA GLU A 4 6.99 -14.40 7.78
C GLU A 4 5.88 -13.72 8.58
N ALA A 5 6.11 -12.49 9.04
CA ALA A 5 5.09 -11.75 9.75
C ALA A 5 3.90 -11.51 8.80
N GLY A 6 2.70 -11.93 9.20
CA GLY A 6 1.48 -11.74 8.41
C GLY A 6 1.30 -12.65 7.19
N ALA A 7 2.05 -13.75 7.08
CA ALA A 7 1.87 -14.74 6.00
C ALA A 7 1.51 -16.12 6.54
N ASN A 8 0.84 -16.95 5.73
CA ASN A 8 0.50 -18.33 6.10
C ASN A 8 0.90 -19.29 4.98
N ARG A 9 1.81 -20.23 5.26
CA ARG A 9 2.35 -21.19 4.27
C ARG A 9 1.35 -22.25 3.79
N SER A 10 0.13 -22.28 4.32
CA SER A 10 -0.92 -23.13 3.77
C SER A 10 -1.35 -22.59 2.40
N PRO A 11 -1.27 -23.38 1.31
CA PRO A 11 -1.74 -22.94 -0.01
C PRO A 11 -3.24 -22.62 -0.07
N CYS A 12 -4.01 -23.06 0.93
CA CYS A 12 -5.44 -22.74 1.05
C CYS A 12 -5.70 -21.43 1.80
N SER A 13 -4.67 -20.74 2.27
CA SER A 13 -4.81 -19.47 2.98
C SER A 13 -4.95 -18.31 2.00
N ASN A 14 -5.82 -17.35 2.32
CA ASN A 14 -5.97 -16.10 1.57
C ASN A 14 -4.73 -15.17 1.66
N ILE A 15 -3.75 -15.51 2.52
CA ILE A 15 -2.48 -14.80 2.70
C ILE A 15 -1.28 -15.74 2.45
N TYR A 16 -1.45 -16.70 1.53
CA TYR A 16 -0.38 -17.58 1.09
C TYR A 16 0.66 -16.81 0.25
N PRO A 17 1.96 -16.79 0.63
CA PRO A 17 2.97 -15.97 -0.04
C PRO A 17 3.49 -16.58 -1.36
N GLY A 18 2.96 -17.72 -1.79
CA GLY A 18 3.51 -18.48 -2.90
C GLY A 18 4.64 -19.42 -2.50
N SER A 19 5.18 -20.14 -3.48
CA SER A 19 6.27 -21.12 -3.27
C SER A 19 7.64 -20.47 -3.07
N SER A 20 7.81 -19.25 -3.59
CA SER A 20 9.00 -18.42 -3.46
C SER A 20 8.69 -16.98 -3.84
N ALA A 21 9.58 -16.04 -3.51
CA ALA A 21 9.45 -14.65 -3.94
C ALA A 21 9.37 -14.56 -5.47
N PHE A 22 8.38 -13.82 -5.97
CA PHE A 22 8.09 -13.70 -7.41
C PHE A 22 7.74 -15.03 -8.12
N SER A 23 7.13 -15.98 -7.41
CA SER A 23 6.58 -17.19 -8.04
C SER A 23 5.35 -16.91 -8.91
N GLU A 24 4.58 -15.86 -8.60
CA GLU A 24 3.45 -15.40 -9.41
C GLU A 24 3.97 -14.59 -10.61
N VAL A 25 3.55 -14.97 -11.83
CA VAL A 25 4.02 -14.36 -13.08
C VAL A 25 3.67 -12.87 -13.17
N GLU A 26 2.58 -12.45 -12.55
CA GLU A 26 2.13 -11.06 -12.46
C GLU A 26 3.13 -10.22 -11.66
N THR A 27 3.57 -10.71 -10.50
CA THR A 27 4.52 -10.00 -9.64
C THR A 27 5.92 -9.98 -10.26
N ALA A 28 6.33 -11.08 -10.92
CA ALA A 28 7.57 -11.13 -11.67
C ALA A 28 7.57 -10.14 -12.86
N GLY A 29 6.44 -10.04 -13.57
CA GLY A 29 6.27 -9.09 -14.68
C GLY A 29 6.39 -7.63 -14.24
N ILE A 30 5.75 -7.24 -13.14
CA ILE A 30 5.86 -5.88 -12.59
C ILE A 30 7.31 -5.58 -12.16
N ARG A 31 7.95 -6.52 -11.45
CA ARG A 31 9.36 -6.41 -11.06
C ARG A 31 10.25 -6.15 -12.26
N ASP A 32 10.13 -6.97 -13.30
CA ASP A 32 10.99 -6.89 -14.48
C ASP A 32 10.70 -5.62 -15.28
N PHE A 33 9.44 -5.24 -15.45
CA PHE A 33 9.06 -3.99 -16.11
C PHE A 33 9.67 -2.78 -15.40
N ILE A 34 9.50 -2.65 -14.09
CA ILE A 34 10.07 -1.54 -13.33
C ILE A 34 11.60 -1.55 -13.42
N THR A 35 12.22 -2.72 -13.21
CA THR A 35 13.69 -2.86 -13.19
C THR A 35 14.33 -2.51 -14.52
N TYR A 36 13.73 -2.91 -15.65
CA TYR A 36 14.36 -2.80 -16.96
C TYR A 36 13.82 -1.66 -17.82
N GLN A 37 12.60 -1.18 -17.57
CA GLN A 37 11.95 -0.16 -18.41
C GLN A 37 11.83 1.20 -17.72
N ILE A 38 11.91 1.27 -16.39
CA ILE A 38 11.78 2.53 -15.64
C ILE A 38 13.08 2.81 -14.88
N LEU A 39 14.01 3.48 -15.54
CA LEU A 39 15.35 3.74 -15.00
C LEU A 39 15.40 4.78 -13.89
N ASP A 40 14.41 5.69 -13.82
CA ASP A 40 14.37 6.77 -12.83
C ASP A 40 13.00 6.89 -12.16
N LEU A 41 12.53 5.78 -11.58
CA LEU A 41 11.26 5.78 -10.84
C LEU A 41 11.40 6.61 -9.56
N LYS A 42 10.55 7.63 -9.41
CA LYS A 42 10.53 8.49 -8.20
C LYS A 42 9.41 8.16 -7.23
N ILE A 43 8.26 7.74 -7.76
CA ILE A 43 7.05 7.51 -6.98
C ILE A 43 6.48 6.14 -7.32
N TYR A 44 6.22 5.32 -6.31
CA TYR A 44 5.50 4.05 -6.45
C TYR A 44 4.22 4.09 -5.61
N ILE A 45 3.07 3.84 -6.24
CA ILE A 45 1.78 3.79 -5.56
C ILE A 45 1.11 2.45 -5.87
N SER A 46 0.76 1.70 -4.83
CA SER A 46 -0.07 0.49 -4.92
C SER A 46 -1.46 0.80 -4.40
N LEU A 47 -2.49 0.64 -5.24
CA LEU A 47 -3.89 0.94 -4.89
C LEU A 47 -4.61 -0.32 -4.41
N HIS A 48 -5.27 -0.20 -3.27
CA HIS A 48 -6.06 -1.23 -2.60
C HIS A 48 -7.37 -0.63 -2.08
N SER A 49 -8.23 -1.47 -1.53
CA SER A 49 -9.38 -1.05 -0.73
C SER A 49 -9.55 -2.09 0.37
N TYR A 50 -10.00 -1.77 1.58
CA TYR A 50 -10.56 -0.48 2.03
C TYR A 50 -9.94 -0.05 3.37
N GLY A 51 -10.18 1.20 3.76
CA GLY A 51 -9.75 1.71 5.06
C GLY A 51 -9.51 3.21 5.12
N GLN A 52 -9.43 3.88 3.96
CA GLN A 52 -8.96 5.27 3.84
C GLN A 52 -7.59 5.47 4.50
N LEU A 53 -6.61 4.67 4.09
CA LEU A 53 -5.24 4.71 4.61
C LEU A 53 -4.24 5.08 3.52
N PHE A 54 -3.21 5.81 3.91
CA PHE A 54 -2.02 6.13 3.13
C PHE A 54 -0.83 5.45 3.82
N LEU A 55 -0.52 4.24 3.40
CA LEU A 55 0.43 3.34 4.04
C LEU A 55 1.85 3.57 3.54
N ALA A 56 2.79 3.59 4.45
CA ALA A 56 4.22 3.60 4.19
C ALA A 56 4.85 2.23 4.49
N PRO A 57 6.02 1.94 3.93
CA PRO A 57 6.91 0.91 4.47
C PRO A 57 7.30 1.23 5.93
N TRP A 58 7.67 0.27 6.77
CA TRP A 58 7.70 -1.16 6.49
C TRP A 58 6.41 -1.87 6.93
N GLY A 59 6.06 -2.97 6.27
CA GLY A 59 5.06 -3.90 6.77
C GLY A 59 5.64 -5.02 7.63
N TYR A 60 6.85 -5.49 7.32
CA TYR A 60 7.42 -6.67 8.00
C TYR A 60 8.05 -6.38 9.37
N THR A 61 8.27 -5.10 9.73
CA THR A 61 8.89 -4.65 10.98
C THR A 61 8.22 -3.37 11.48
N ASN A 62 8.39 -3.05 12.77
CA ASN A 62 7.95 -1.78 13.37
C ASN A 62 8.95 -0.64 13.17
N ASP A 63 10.12 -0.93 12.59
CA ASP A 63 11.07 0.11 12.20
C ASP A 63 10.49 0.97 11.08
N LYS A 64 10.96 2.22 11.00
CA LYS A 64 10.63 3.13 9.90
C LYS A 64 11.77 3.15 8.89
N PRO A 65 11.49 3.31 7.58
CA PRO A 65 12.54 3.57 6.60
C PRO A 65 13.22 4.91 6.89
N ASN A 66 14.48 5.06 6.46
CA ASN A 66 15.29 6.25 6.74
C ASN A 66 14.64 7.56 6.24
N ASN A 67 13.89 7.50 5.13
CA ASN A 67 13.19 8.62 4.52
C ASN A 67 11.71 8.72 4.90
N TYR A 68 11.26 8.03 5.95
CA TYR A 68 9.85 8.04 6.38
C TYR A 68 9.29 9.45 6.58
N TYR A 69 10.05 10.36 7.20
CA TYR A 69 9.55 11.70 7.50
C TYR A 69 9.38 12.58 6.24
N ASP A 70 10.21 12.39 5.22
CA ASP A 70 10.05 13.03 3.91
C ASP A 70 8.80 12.49 3.19
N GLN A 71 8.62 11.15 3.21
CA GLN A 71 7.40 10.53 2.68
C GLN A 71 6.14 11.00 3.42
N LYS A 72 6.23 11.20 4.74
CA LYS A 72 5.13 11.68 5.59
C LYS A 72 4.73 13.11 5.26
N GLU A 73 5.69 13.98 4.99
CA GLU A 73 5.41 15.37 4.61
C GLU A 73 4.63 15.42 3.29
N ALA A 74 5.12 14.73 2.26
CA ALA A 74 4.44 14.63 0.97
C ALA A 74 3.05 13.97 1.09
N ALA A 75 2.91 12.91 1.89
CA ALA A 75 1.62 12.26 2.12
C ALA A 75 0.62 13.18 2.86
N SER A 76 1.10 14.00 3.79
CA SER A 76 0.24 14.93 4.54
C SER A 76 -0.40 15.96 3.60
N LEU A 77 0.35 16.45 2.61
CA LEU A 77 -0.17 17.34 1.57
C LEU A 77 -1.23 16.64 0.70
N ALA A 78 -0.97 15.39 0.29
CA ALA A 78 -1.91 14.61 -0.51
C ALA A 78 -3.22 14.34 0.25
N VAL A 79 -3.13 13.90 1.51
CA VAL A 79 -4.28 13.65 2.38
C VAL A 79 -5.10 14.92 2.62
N GLU A 80 -4.44 16.06 2.81
CA GLU A 80 -5.14 17.34 2.96
C GLU A 80 -5.87 17.74 1.68
N ALA A 81 -5.25 17.59 0.51
CA ALA A 81 -5.88 17.86 -0.77
C ALA A 81 -7.12 16.97 -1.01
N ILE A 82 -7.00 15.68 -0.70
CA ILE A 82 -8.10 14.71 -0.74
C ILE A 82 -9.26 15.15 0.17
N ARG A 83 -8.95 15.56 1.41
CA ARG A 83 -9.95 16.03 2.36
C ARG A 83 -10.65 17.28 1.85
N ASN A 84 -9.92 18.23 1.29
CA ASN A 84 -10.47 19.48 0.79
C ASN A 84 -11.36 19.27 -0.45
N ARG A 85 -11.01 18.32 -1.32
CA ARG A 85 -11.78 18.02 -2.54
C ARG A 85 -12.99 17.13 -2.29
N THR A 86 -12.88 16.15 -1.39
CA THR A 86 -13.86 15.05 -1.29
C THR A 86 -14.51 14.91 0.09
N GLY A 87 -13.99 15.60 1.11
CA GLY A 87 -14.38 15.43 2.51
C GLY A 87 -13.88 14.14 3.16
N ALA A 88 -13.28 13.20 2.41
CA ALA A 88 -12.74 11.97 2.98
C ALA A 88 -11.47 12.24 3.79
N LYS A 89 -11.31 11.54 4.91
CA LYS A 89 -10.15 11.65 5.78
C LYS A 89 -9.33 10.37 5.64
N TYR A 90 -8.06 10.53 5.32
CA TYR A 90 -7.12 9.43 5.22
C TYR A 90 -6.07 9.54 6.33
N ASN A 91 -5.63 8.41 6.88
CA ASN A 91 -4.56 8.37 7.88
C ASN A 91 -3.24 7.91 7.23
N TYR A 92 -2.13 8.54 7.60
CA TYR A 92 -0.79 8.13 7.15
C TYR A 92 0.02 7.48 8.27
N GLY A 93 0.72 6.39 7.95
CA GLY A 93 1.56 5.62 8.88
C GLY A 93 2.14 4.39 8.20
N THR A 94 3.03 3.66 8.87
CA THR A 94 3.54 2.40 8.29
C THR A 94 2.43 1.34 8.21
N ILE A 95 2.58 0.35 7.33
CA ILE A 95 1.67 -0.81 7.29
C ILE A 95 1.57 -1.46 8.68
N SER A 96 2.71 -1.70 9.33
CA SER A 96 2.75 -2.36 10.64
C SER A 96 2.08 -1.53 11.76
N GLU A 97 2.10 -0.20 11.65
CA GLU A 97 1.48 0.72 12.62
C GLU A 97 -0.04 0.82 12.45
N LEU A 98 -0.52 0.92 11.20
CA LEU A 98 -1.93 1.21 10.91
C LEU A 98 -2.76 -0.04 10.67
N MET A 99 -2.14 -1.18 10.37
CA MET A 99 -2.83 -2.42 10.06
C MET A 99 -2.28 -3.55 10.93
N TYR A 100 -1.53 -4.46 10.31
CA TYR A 100 -0.91 -5.62 10.93
C TYR A 100 0.45 -5.85 10.26
N PRO A 101 1.39 -6.50 10.95
CA PRO A 101 2.65 -6.89 10.33
C PRO A 101 2.40 -7.72 9.08
N ALA A 102 2.96 -7.31 7.94
CA ALA A 102 2.77 -7.94 6.64
C ALA A 102 4.08 -8.00 5.87
N SER A 103 4.52 -9.20 5.51
CA SER A 103 5.76 -9.44 4.77
C SER A 103 5.50 -9.64 3.28
N GLY A 104 6.51 -9.34 2.45
CA GLY A 104 6.43 -9.55 1.00
C GLY A 104 5.57 -8.53 0.26
N THR A 105 5.26 -7.38 0.86
CA THR A 105 4.48 -6.33 0.21
C THR A 105 5.29 -5.67 -0.91
N SER A 106 4.58 -5.20 -1.95
CA SER A 106 5.23 -4.51 -3.06
C SER A 106 5.88 -3.20 -2.63
N ILE A 107 5.26 -2.46 -1.70
CA ILE A 107 5.80 -1.19 -1.23
C ILE A 107 7.08 -1.36 -0.40
N ASP A 108 7.19 -2.43 0.40
CA ASP A 108 8.45 -2.78 1.08
C ASP A 108 9.53 -3.13 0.05
N TYR A 109 9.21 -3.94 -0.96
CA TYR A 109 10.16 -4.27 -2.03
C TYR A 109 10.68 -3.01 -2.73
N MET A 110 9.80 -2.06 -3.05
CA MET A 110 10.19 -0.81 -3.71
C MET A 110 11.03 0.11 -2.80
N GLN A 111 10.80 0.06 -1.48
CA GLN A 111 11.60 0.79 -0.50
C GLN A 111 13.02 0.24 -0.41
N ASP A 112 13.17 -1.09 -0.45
CA ASP A 112 14.46 -1.77 -0.50
C ASP A 112 15.23 -1.44 -1.80
N LYS A 113 14.52 -1.17 -2.90
CA LYS A 113 15.10 -0.66 -4.15
C LYS A 113 15.49 0.82 -4.14
N GLY A 114 15.20 1.53 -3.06
CA GLY A 114 15.59 2.94 -2.90
C GLY A 114 14.70 3.93 -3.64
N ILE A 115 13.46 3.55 -3.98
CA ILE A 115 12.49 4.50 -4.54
C ILE A 115 12.10 5.51 -3.45
N PRO A 116 12.13 6.83 -3.71
CA PRO A 116 12.05 7.82 -2.64
C PRO A 116 10.63 8.01 -2.08
N TYR A 117 9.59 7.98 -2.91
CA TYR A 117 8.21 8.19 -2.46
C TYR A 117 7.37 6.95 -2.71
N ILE A 118 6.89 6.31 -1.65
CA ILE A 118 6.25 5.01 -1.72
C ILE A 118 4.98 5.02 -0.89
N TYR A 119 3.86 4.63 -1.51
CA TYR A 119 2.57 4.61 -0.84
C TYR A 119 1.74 3.38 -1.21
N GLY A 120 1.21 2.68 -0.21
CA GLY A 120 0.02 1.86 -0.37
C GLY A 120 -1.20 2.72 -0.07
N ILE A 121 -2.23 2.71 -0.91
CA ILE A 121 -3.45 3.48 -0.62
C ILE A 121 -4.60 2.50 -0.44
N GLU A 122 -5.17 2.45 0.75
CA GLU A 122 -6.44 1.78 1.01
C GLU A 122 -7.56 2.78 0.78
N LEU A 123 -8.30 2.62 -0.32
CA LEU A 123 -9.37 3.51 -0.75
C LEU A 123 -10.61 3.39 0.15
N ARG A 124 -11.69 4.07 -0.25
CA ARG A 124 -13.01 3.95 0.40
C ARG A 124 -13.56 2.51 0.39
N PRO A 125 -14.45 2.16 1.33
CA PRO A 125 -14.92 2.98 2.45
C PRO A 125 -13.90 3.06 3.61
N GLU A 126 -14.23 3.84 4.65
CA GLU A 126 -13.54 3.76 5.94
C GLU A 126 -13.77 2.38 6.57
N ASP A 127 -12.79 1.85 7.30
CA ASP A 127 -12.96 0.63 8.08
C ASP A 127 -13.74 0.94 9.38
N ALA A 128 -15.05 0.69 9.34
CA ALA A 128 -16.00 1.03 10.40
C ALA A 128 -17.16 0.04 10.41
N GLU A 129 -17.81 -0.11 11.57
CA GLU A 129 -19.01 -0.95 11.69
C GLU A 129 -20.10 -0.52 10.70
N ASN A 130 -20.72 -1.50 10.01
CA ASN A 130 -21.75 -1.29 8.99
C ASN A 130 -21.31 -0.48 7.76
N ASN A 131 -20.03 -0.54 7.39
CA ASN A 131 -19.57 -0.07 6.09
C ASN A 131 -19.91 -1.07 4.96
N PHE A 132 -19.64 -0.68 3.71
CA PHE A 132 -19.83 -1.55 2.55
C PHE A 132 -18.66 -2.52 2.30
N GLY A 133 -17.52 -2.33 2.98
CA GLY A 133 -16.25 -2.98 2.69
C GLY A 133 -15.94 -3.01 1.19
N PHE A 134 -15.66 -4.21 0.67
CA PHE A 134 -15.40 -4.45 -0.75
C PHE A 134 -16.62 -4.34 -1.68
N THR A 135 -17.83 -4.21 -1.12
CA THR A 135 -19.09 -4.13 -1.89
C THR A 135 -19.64 -2.71 -1.95
N ILE A 136 -18.75 -1.71 -1.95
CA ILE A 136 -19.10 -0.29 -2.02
C ILE A 136 -19.96 0.03 -3.26
N PRO A 137 -21.11 0.73 -3.12
CA PRO A 137 -21.99 1.04 -4.23
C PRO A 137 -21.30 1.85 -5.33
N ALA A 138 -21.67 1.58 -6.59
CA ALA A 138 -21.09 2.23 -7.78
C ALA A 138 -21.13 3.77 -7.75
N ARG A 139 -22.10 4.37 -7.04
CA ARG A 139 -22.17 5.83 -6.82
C ARG A 139 -20.96 6.43 -6.11
N PHE A 140 -20.13 5.60 -5.47
CA PHE A 140 -18.89 6.04 -4.82
C PHE A 140 -17.65 5.90 -5.73
N ILE A 141 -17.77 5.31 -6.92
CA ILE A 141 -16.64 5.14 -7.86
C ILE A 141 -16.10 6.51 -8.27
N GLU A 142 -16.93 7.38 -8.83
CA GLU A 142 -16.51 8.72 -9.25
C GLU A 142 -15.98 9.55 -8.05
N PRO A 143 -16.70 9.66 -6.91
CA PRO A 143 -16.17 10.32 -5.73
C PRO A 143 -14.83 9.77 -5.21
N THR A 144 -14.50 8.50 -5.46
CA THR A 144 -13.20 7.88 -5.12
C THR A 144 -12.16 8.18 -6.19
N GLY A 145 -12.54 8.23 -7.47
CA GLY A 145 -11.65 8.65 -8.56
C GLY A 145 -11.17 10.10 -8.42
N LEU A 146 -11.93 10.96 -7.74
CA LEU A 146 -11.54 12.35 -7.42
C LEU A 146 -10.40 12.48 -6.37
N LEU A 147 -9.73 11.39 -6.01
CA LEU A 147 -8.50 11.46 -5.19
C LEU A 147 -7.29 11.92 -6.00
N PHE A 148 -7.34 11.74 -7.34
CA PHE A 148 -6.27 12.06 -8.28
C PHE A 148 -6.65 13.23 -9.21
#